data_AF-A0A520I4I8-F1
#
_entry.id   AF-A0A520I4I8-F1
#
_cell.length_a   1.000
_cell.length_b   1.000
_cell.length_c   1.000
_cell.angle_alpha   90.00
_cell.angle_beta   90.00
_cell.angle_gamma   90.00
#
_symmetry.space_group_name_H-M   'P 1'
#
loop_
_entity.id
_entity.type
_entity.pdbx_description
1 polymer ?
#
loop_
_entity_poly.entity_id
_entity_poly.type
_entity_poly.pdbx_seq_one_letter_code
_entity_poly.pdbx_strand_id
1 'polypeptide(L)'
;MLSRVFIDRPIFAWVLAIIVMLGGIGAIMSLPIAQYPDVAPPQVTIRATFPGANAQTIQNSVTQVVEQSLTGIDGLIYFSSSSSSRGSVTVTVTFEKGTDPDIAQVQVQNQVQQTLSRLPTQVQQQGLVVRKSNPDNLLIVGVYDETDKLTNQDVSDYLVSNLQDPLGRIPGIGDSNVFGAQYAMRIWLNPNKLASYQLIPSDVTTAIQAQNTEVAAGELGGQPQPDTQMLNATVTAQSRLQTPEQFANIILNTTNTSATVKLRDVARIELGAENYNARIRVNAH
;
A
#
# COMPACT_ATOMS: atom_id res chain seq x y z
N MET A 1 66.03 12.00 -1.46
CA MET A 1 66.42 11.37 -2.74
C MET A 1 65.32 11.44 -3.80
N LEU A 2 64.03 11.30 -3.46
CA LEU A 2 62.90 11.55 -4.39
C LEU A 2 62.82 12.98 -4.94
N SER A 3 63.08 13.98 -4.10
CA SER A 3 62.94 15.41 -4.46
C SER A 3 63.93 15.90 -5.52
N ARG A 4 65.15 15.34 -5.60
CA ARG A 4 66.14 15.72 -6.64
C ARG A 4 65.69 15.29 -8.04
N VAL A 5 65.00 14.16 -8.17
CA VAL A 5 64.49 13.64 -9.47
C VAL A 5 63.48 14.59 -10.11
N PHE A 6 62.62 15.23 -9.29
CA PHE A 6 61.66 16.22 -9.78
C PHE A 6 62.29 17.59 -10.08
N ILE A 7 63.40 17.94 -9.43
CA ILE A 7 64.19 19.15 -9.72
C ILE A 7 64.92 19.00 -11.06
N ASP A 8 65.55 17.85 -11.30
CA ASP A 8 66.31 17.59 -12.52
C ASP A 8 65.40 17.27 -13.74
N ARG A 9 64.11 16.97 -13.53
CA ARG A 9 63.11 16.65 -14.57
C ARG A 9 61.78 17.39 -14.38
N PRO A 10 61.72 18.71 -14.63
CA PRO A 10 60.53 19.52 -14.36
C PRO A 10 59.30 19.14 -15.21
N ILE A 11 59.49 18.64 -16.44
CA ILE A 11 58.39 18.17 -17.30
C ILE A 11 57.70 16.94 -16.67
N PHE A 12 58.45 16.03 -16.07
CA PHE A 12 57.90 14.84 -15.42
C PHE A 12 57.01 15.19 -14.23
N ALA A 13 57.43 16.19 -13.43
CA ALA A 13 56.62 16.72 -12.34
C ALA A 13 55.29 17.31 -12.84
N TRP A 14 55.31 18.09 -13.93
CA TRP A 14 54.11 18.63 -14.56
C TRP A 14 53.18 17.55 -15.11
N VAL A 15 53.72 16.52 -15.75
CA VAL A 15 52.91 15.40 -16.26
C VAL A 15 52.16 14.70 -15.12
N LEU A 16 52.83 14.42 -14.00
CA LEU A 16 52.17 13.83 -12.84
C LEU A 16 51.12 14.75 -12.23
N ALA A 17 51.39 16.06 -12.12
CA ALA A 17 50.42 17.02 -11.66
C ALA A 17 49.18 17.06 -12.58
N ILE A 18 49.37 17.02 -13.91
CA ILE A 18 48.28 16.96 -14.88
C ILE A 18 47.48 15.67 -14.74
N ILE A 19 48.14 14.51 -14.58
CA ILE A 19 47.45 13.23 -14.36
C ILE A 19 46.59 13.28 -13.09
N VAL A 20 47.12 13.83 -12.00
CA VAL A 20 46.37 13.98 -10.73
C VAL A 20 45.21 14.96 -10.90
N MET A 21 45.41 16.08 -11.60
CA MET A 21 44.33 17.05 -11.88
C MET A 21 43.23 16.45 -12.75
N LEU A 22 43.57 15.69 -13.80
CA LEU A 22 42.61 14.99 -14.64
C LEU A 22 41.84 13.92 -13.84
N GLY A 23 42.53 13.18 -12.97
CA GLY A 23 41.90 12.25 -12.02
C GLY A 23 40.95 12.95 -11.05
N GLY A 24 41.35 14.12 -10.54
CA GLY A 24 40.51 14.96 -9.67
C GLY A 24 39.26 15.48 -10.37
N ILE A 25 39.37 15.94 -11.61
CA ILE A 25 38.21 16.36 -12.42
C ILE A 25 37.27 15.17 -12.66
N GLY A 26 37.81 13.99 -13.00
CA GLY A 26 37.01 12.78 -13.15
C GLY A 26 36.28 12.39 -11.86
N ALA A 27 36.93 12.53 -10.70
CA ALA A 27 36.31 12.27 -9.40
C ALA A 27 35.18 13.27 -9.08
N ILE A 28 35.40 14.57 -9.32
CA ILE A 28 34.37 15.61 -9.10
C ILE A 28 33.13 15.36 -9.96
N MET A 29 33.29 14.88 -11.19
CA MET A 29 32.15 14.62 -12.09
C MET A 29 31.41 13.31 -11.80
N SER A 30 32.02 12.37 -11.07
CA SER A 30 31.46 11.02 -10.81
C SER A 30 30.97 10.81 -9.38
N LEU A 31 31.49 11.57 -8.40
CA LEU A 31 31.11 11.41 -7.01
C LEU A 31 29.68 11.93 -6.75
N PRO A 32 28.84 11.16 -6.05
CA PRO A 32 27.52 11.61 -5.62
C PRO A 32 27.61 12.84 -4.71
N ILE A 33 26.66 13.77 -4.88
CA ILE A 33 26.53 14.95 -4.04
C ILE A 33 25.45 14.65 -2.98
N ALA A 34 25.80 14.82 -1.71
CA ALA A 34 24.87 14.69 -0.58
C ALA A 34 25.10 15.82 0.43
N GLN A 35 24.05 16.25 1.13
CA GLN A 35 24.15 17.29 2.15
C GLN A 35 24.91 16.80 3.40
N TYR A 36 24.65 15.55 3.79
CA TYR A 36 25.30 14.86 4.90
C TYR A 36 25.61 13.41 4.49
N PRO A 37 26.64 12.77 5.08
CA PRO A 37 26.78 11.32 4.99
C PRO A 37 25.62 10.64 5.72
N ASP A 38 25.36 9.38 5.38
CA ASP A 38 24.34 8.60 6.09
C ASP A 38 24.80 8.33 7.54
N VAL A 39 24.18 9.07 8.47
CA VAL A 39 24.45 9.00 9.91
C VAL A 39 23.27 8.41 10.69
N ALA A 40 22.12 8.26 10.05
CA ALA A 40 20.92 7.77 10.69
C ALA A 40 21.00 6.24 10.85
N PRO A 41 20.59 5.68 12.00
CA PRO A 41 20.44 4.24 12.12
C PRO A 41 19.33 3.74 11.18
N PRO A 42 19.52 2.58 10.50
CA PRO A 42 18.51 2.05 9.59
C PRO A 42 17.24 1.67 10.36
N GLN A 43 16.09 1.90 9.72
CA GLN A 43 14.78 1.61 10.31
C GLN A 43 13.93 0.77 9.37
N VAL A 44 13.15 -0.13 9.94
CA VAL A 44 12.12 -0.91 9.23
C VAL A 44 10.80 -0.64 9.93
N THR A 45 9.80 -0.25 9.14
CA THR A 45 8.45 0.02 9.65
C THR A 45 7.49 -1.08 9.20
N ILE A 46 6.72 -1.58 10.15
CA ILE A 46 5.63 -2.54 9.96
C ILE A 46 4.33 -1.77 10.14
N ARG A 47 3.45 -1.82 9.14
CA ARG A 47 2.12 -1.23 9.18
C ARG A 47 1.04 -2.28 9.06
N ALA A 48 0.01 -2.15 9.88
CA ALA A 48 -1.18 -2.97 9.85
C ALA A 48 -2.41 -2.09 10.08
N THR A 49 -3.54 -2.51 9.53
CA THR A 49 -4.80 -1.79 9.67
C THR A 49 -5.88 -2.77 10.14
N PHE A 50 -6.59 -2.36 11.20
CA PHE A 50 -7.74 -3.05 11.77
C PHE A 50 -8.93 -2.05 11.80
N PRO A 51 -9.69 -1.96 10.70
CA PRO A 51 -10.81 -1.03 10.60
C PRO A 51 -11.87 -1.28 11.69
N GLY A 52 -12.32 -0.22 12.35
CA GLY A 52 -13.40 -0.28 13.34
C GLY A 52 -13.00 -0.71 14.75
N ALA A 53 -11.74 -1.08 15.00
CA ALA A 53 -11.23 -1.37 16.33
C ALA A 53 -10.78 -0.09 17.07
N ASN A 54 -10.93 -0.06 18.40
CA ASN A 54 -10.36 1.00 19.23
C ASN A 54 -8.87 0.75 19.53
N ALA A 55 -8.15 1.80 19.94
CA ALA A 55 -6.71 1.73 20.18
C ALA A 55 -6.31 0.61 21.18
N GLN A 56 -7.11 0.37 22.22
CA GLN A 56 -6.83 -0.67 23.21
C GLN A 56 -6.96 -2.09 22.62
N THR A 57 -8.01 -2.35 21.83
CA THR A 57 -8.18 -3.66 21.17
C THR A 57 -7.06 -3.90 20.17
N ILE A 58 -6.65 -2.86 19.45
CA ILE A 58 -5.54 -2.92 18.50
C ILE A 58 -4.23 -3.23 19.21
N GLN A 59 -3.95 -2.54 20.32
CA GLN A 59 -2.74 -2.76 21.12
C GLN A 59 -2.64 -4.22 21.56
N ASN A 60 -3.72 -4.76 22.12
CA ASN A 60 -3.73 -6.11 22.68
C ASN A 60 -3.71 -7.22 21.61
N SER A 61 -4.43 -7.02 20.50
CA SER A 61 -4.67 -8.07 19.51
C SER A 61 -3.68 -8.06 18.33
N VAL A 62 -3.06 -6.91 18.03
CA VAL A 62 -2.16 -6.75 16.88
C VAL A 62 -0.80 -6.29 17.34
N THR A 63 -0.71 -5.13 17.99
CA THR A 63 0.57 -4.48 18.30
C THR A 63 1.44 -5.36 19.19
N GLN A 64 0.92 -5.88 20.30
CA GLN A 64 1.67 -6.78 21.19
C GLN A 64 2.10 -8.09 20.50
N VAL A 65 1.27 -8.64 19.62
CA VAL A 65 1.60 -9.88 18.90
C VAL A 65 2.77 -9.64 17.94
N VAL A 66 2.76 -8.51 17.24
CA VAL A 66 3.86 -8.08 16.37
C VAL A 66 5.12 -7.79 17.19
N GLU A 67 5.02 -7.03 18.29
CA GLU A 67 6.17 -6.73 19.18
C GLU A 67 6.83 -8.00 19.71
N GLN A 68 6.04 -8.98 20.16
CA GLN A 68 6.55 -10.26 20.65
C GLN A 68 7.27 -11.07 19.57
N SER A 69 6.97 -10.84 18.29
CA SER A 69 7.65 -11.49 17.17
C SER A 69 9.06 -10.93 16.91
N LEU A 70 9.33 -9.69 17.34
CA LEU A 70 10.57 -8.98 17.00
C LEU A 70 11.79 -9.41 17.85
N THR A 71 11.73 -10.59 18.45
CA THR A 71 12.82 -11.14 19.25
C THR A 71 13.84 -11.87 18.37
N GLY A 72 15.12 -11.76 18.71
CA GLY A 72 16.19 -12.48 18.00
C GLY A 72 16.49 -11.94 16.61
N ILE A 73 16.22 -10.65 16.38
CA ILE A 73 16.62 -9.92 15.17
C ILE A 73 18.02 -9.37 15.40
N ASP A 74 18.92 -9.59 14.45
CA ASP A 74 20.32 -9.16 14.56
C ASP A 74 20.44 -7.65 14.42
N GLY A 75 21.28 -7.04 15.25
CA GLY A 75 21.53 -5.61 15.23
C GLY A 75 20.30 -4.75 15.56
N LEU A 76 19.27 -5.30 16.19
CA LEU A 76 18.14 -4.52 16.71
C LEU A 76 18.60 -3.73 17.95
N ILE A 77 18.43 -2.40 17.94
CA ILE A 77 18.68 -1.54 19.11
C ILE A 77 17.42 -1.42 19.95
N TYR A 78 16.34 -0.97 19.32
CA TYR A 78 15.04 -0.77 19.95
C TYR A 78 13.93 -0.81 18.90
N PHE A 79 12.69 -0.91 19.37
CA PHE A 79 11.52 -0.66 18.55
C PHE A 79 10.56 0.25 19.31
N SER A 80 9.74 0.98 18.57
CA SER A 80 8.63 1.76 19.09
C SER A 80 7.36 1.42 18.34
N SER A 81 6.22 1.52 19.00
CA SER A 81 4.93 1.21 18.42
C SER A 81 3.92 2.30 18.70
N SER A 82 2.98 2.48 17.78
CA SER A 82 1.90 3.44 17.88
C SER A 82 0.62 2.83 17.35
N SER A 83 -0.40 2.84 18.22
CA SER A 83 -1.75 2.33 17.92
C SER A 83 -2.72 3.52 17.90
N SER A 84 -3.35 3.76 16.76
CA SER A 84 -4.31 4.87 16.61
C SER A 84 -5.75 4.38 16.78
N SER A 85 -6.62 5.23 17.34
CA SER A 85 -8.08 5.02 17.34
C SER A 85 -8.69 4.98 15.94
N ARG A 86 -7.94 5.36 14.91
CA ARG A 86 -8.33 5.26 13.49
C ARG A 86 -8.14 3.86 12.89
N GLY A 87 -7.77 2.86 13.69
CA GLY A 87 -7.57 1.50 13.19
C GLY A 87 -6.16 1.20 12.69
N SER A 88 -5.21 2.13 12.75
CA SER A 88 -3.86 1.94 12.21
C SER A 88 -2.85 1.57 13.29
N VAL A 89 -1.96 0.63 12.98
CA VAL A 89 -0.77 0.25 13.76
C VAL A 89 0.48 0.58 12.98
N THR A 90 1.44 1.20 13.64
CA THR A 90 2.79 1.39 13.12
C THR A 90 3.78 0.90 14.17
N VAL A 91 4.64 -0.04 13.79
CA VAL A 91 5.78 -0.48 14.59
C VAL A 91 7.05 -0.13 13.84
N THR A 92 7.92 0.67 14.45
CA THR A 92 9.20 1.09 13.88
C THR A 92 10.32 0.39 14.62
N VAL A 93 11.09 -0.42 13.90
CA VAL A 93 12.24 -1.17 14.40
C VAL A 93 13.50 -0.44 13.98
N THR A 94 14.34 -0.09 14.95
CA THR A 94 15.60 0.64 14.73
C THR A 94 16.79 -0.27 14.94
N PHE A 95 17.71 -0.24 13.99
CA PHE A 95 18.87 -1.12 13.91
C PHE A 95 20.18 -0.37 14.15
N GLU A 96 21.22 -1.10 14.52
CA GLU A 96 22.58 -0.60 14.69
C GLU A 96 23.12 0.00 13.39
N LYS A 97 24.00 1.00 13.54
CA LYS A 97 24.67 1.61 12.39
C LYS A 97 25.60 0.58 11.73
N GLY A 98 25.44 0.39 10.43
CA GLY A 98 26.19 -0.60 9.65
C GLY A 98 25.42 -1.88 9.35
N THR A 99 24.25 -2.08 9.96
CA THR A 99 23.33 -3.14 9.56
C THR A 99 22.81 -2.86 8.15
N ASP A 100 22.84 -3.89 7.30
CA ASP A 100 22.28 -3.81 5.95
C ASP A 100 20.75 -3.68 6.02
N PRO A 101 20.15 -2.60 5.46
CA PRO A 101 18.71 -2.37 5.55
C PRO A 101 17.87 -3.37 4.74
N ASP A 102 18.42 -4.01 3.70
CA ASP A 102 17.77 -5.11 2.98
C ASP A 102 17.68 -6.35 3.87
N ILE A 103 18.79 -6.71 4.53
CA ILE A 103 18.81 -7.86 5.45
C ILE A 103 17.90 -7.61 6.65
N ALA A 104 17.96 -6.41 7.25
CA ALA A 104 17.08 -6.03 8.34
C ALA A 104 15.59 -6.15 7.97
N GLN A 105 15.22 -5.68 6.77
CA GLN A 105 13.85 -5.78 6.26
C GLN A 105 13.41 -7.23 6.10
N VAL A 106 14.26 -8.10 5.54
CA VAL A 106 13.98 -9.53 5.38
C VAL A 106 13.87 -10.24 6.73
N GLN A 107 14.75 -9.93 7.69
CA GLN A 107 14.67 -10.50 9.04
C GLN A 107 13.34 -10.13 9.73
N VAL A 108 12.94 -8.86 9.68
CA VAL A 108 11.66 -8.40 10.24
C VAL A 108 10.49 -9.07 9.53
N GLN A 109 10.52 -9.14 8.20
CA GLN A 109 9.47 -9.79 7.42
C GLN A 109 9.33 -11.27 7.82
N ASN A 110 10.43 -12.00 7.94
CA ASN A 110 10.41 -13.41 8.35
C ASN A 110 9.83 -13.61 9.76
N GLN A 111 10.12 -12.72 10.70
CA GLN A 111 9.56 -12.79 12.06
C GLN A 111 8.06 -12.48 12.08
N VAL A 112 7.65 -11.40 11.41
CA VAL A 112 6.24 -10.99 11.37
C VAL A 112 5.37 -12.05 10.67
N GLN A 113 5.87 -12.64 9.58
CA GLN A 113 5.17 -13.70 8.84
C GLN A 113 4.82 -14.92 9.72
N GLN A 114 5.69 -15.31 10.66
CA GLN A 114 5.42 -16.41 11.59
C GLN A 114 4.26 -16.13 12.56
N THR A 115 3.92 -14.85 12.77
CA THR A 115 2.85 -14.44 13.68
C THR A 115 1.53 -14.10 13.00
N LEU A 116 1.46 -14.14 11.67
CA LEU A 116 0.23 -13.84 10.92
C LEU A 116 -0.96 -14.69 11.37
N SER A 117 -0.73 -15.97 11.67
CA SER A 117 -1.77 -16.89 12.14
C SER A 117 -2.39 -16.51 13.49
N ARG A 118 -1.68 -15.72 14.30
CA ARG A 118 -2.13 -15.23 15.61
C ARG A 118 -2.90 -13.91 15.50
N LEU A 119 -2.85 -13.23 14.36
CA LEU A 119 -3.53 -11.97 14.14
C LEU A 119 -5.01 -12.19 13.80
N PRO A 120 -5.89 -11.21 14.06
CA PRO A 120 -7.28 -11.27 13.62
C PRO A 120 -7.41 -11.43 12.10
N THR A 121 -8.39 -12.22 11.63
CA THR A 121 -8.60 -12.51 10.20
C THR A 121 -8.79 -11.26 9.35
N GLN A 122 -9.41 -10.22 9.89
CA GLN A 122 -9.61 -8.94 9.21
C GLN A 122 -8.29 -8.22 8.92
N VAL A 123 -7.31 -8.32 9.83
CA VAL A 123 -5.96 -7.78 9.63
C VAL A 123 -5.18 -8.64 8.64
N GLN A 124 -5.31 -9.97 8.72
CA GLN A 124 -4.70 -10.89 7.74
C GLN A 124 -5.18 -10.60 6.32
N GLN A 125 -6.48 -10.31 6.14
CA GLN A 125 -7.06 -9.95 4.84
C GLN A 125 -6.53 -8.62 4.29
N GLN A 126 -6.26 -7.64 5.16
CA GLN A 126 -5.62 -6.38 4.74
C GLN A 126 -4.12 -6.55 4.48
N GLY A 127 -3.51 -7.58 5.06
CA GLY A 127 -2.07 -7.82 4.98
C GLY A 127 -1.27 -6.91 5.90
N LEU A 128 0.01 -7.26 6.09
CA LEU A 128 0.97 -6.43 6.80
C LEU A 128 1.98 -5.88 5.80
N VAL A 129 2.24 -4.59 5.89
CA VAL A 129 3.19 -3.90 5.01
C VAL A 129 4.49 -3.70 5.79
N VAL A 130 5.57 -4.33 5.33
CA VAL A 130 6.90 -4.17 5.90
C VAL A 130 7.76 -3.40 4.90
N ARG A 131 8.21 -2.21 5.27
CA ARG A 131 9.01 -1.33 4.40
C ARG A 131 10.22 -0.80 5.14
N LYS A 132 11.31 -0.57 4.41
CA LYS A 132 12.41 0.26 4.90
C LYS A 132 11.85 1.66 5.15
N SER A 133 12.21 2.23 6.28
CA SER A 133 11.66 3.50 6.74
C SER A 133 12.77 4.54 6.77
N ASN A 134 12.52 5.68 6.15
CA ASN A 134 13.23 6.91 6.45
C ASN A 134 12.18 7.87 7.05
N PRO A 135 12.37 8.42 8.26
CA PRO A 135 11.40 9.33 8.86
C PRO A 135 11.20 10.62 8.07
N ASP A 136 12.15 10.97 7.19
CA ASP A 136 12.14 12.22 6.45
C ASP A 136 11.39 12.10 5.10
N ASN A 137 10.49 13.06 4.85
CA ASN A 137 9.85 13.21 3.55
C ASN A 137 10.77 14.01 2.62
N LEU A 138 11.24 13.40 1.53
CA LEU A 138 12.07 14.08 0.54
C LEU A 138 11.33 15.21 -0.18
N LEU A 139 10.07 14.97 -0.58
CA LEU A 139 9.25 15.91 -1.33
C LEU A 139 7.77 15.69 -1.00
N ILE A 140 7.02 16.80 -0.89
CA ILE A 140 5.56 16.77 -0.84
C ILE A 140 5.05 17.55 -2.05
N VAL A 141 4.23 16.90 -2.86
CA VAL A 141 3.63 17.50 -4.06
C VAL A 141 2.14 17.71 -3.80
N GLY A 142 1.69 18.96 -3.93
CA GLY A 142 0.27 19.30 -3.92
C GLY A 142 -0.30 19.25 -5.33
N VAL A 143 -1.30 18.41 -5.56
CA VAL A 143 -2.04 18.36 -6.84
C VAL A 143 -3.45 18.83 -6.58
N TYR A 144 -3.94 19.74 -7.41
CA TYR A 144 -5.28 20.30 -7.33
C TYR A 144 -5.79 20.60 -8.74
N ASP A 145 -7.12 20.69 -8.88
CA ASP A 145 -7.76 21.12 -10.12
C ASP A 145 -7.94 22.62 -10.12
N GLU A 146 -7.24 23.33 -11.02
CA GLU A 146 -7.37 24.79 -11.17
C GLU A 146 -8.77 25.22 -11.63
N THR A 147 -9.57 24.31 -12.19
CA THR A 147 -10.92 24.63 -12.67
C THR A 147 -12.03 24.46 -11.63
N ASP A 148 -11.70 23.93 -10.44
CA ASP A 148 -12.65 23.60 -9.36
C ASP A 148 -13.84 22.72 -9.80
N LYS A 149 -13.65 21.90 -10.86
CA LYS A 149 -14.67 20.96 -11.36
C LYS A 149 -14.54 19.60 -10.69
N LEU A 150 -13.32 19.20 -10.37
CA LEU A 150 -13.00 17.94 -9.72
C LEU A 150 -12.99 18.14 -8.20
N THR A 151 -13.54 17.15 -7.51
CA THR A 151 -13.49 17.13 -6.05
C THR A 151 -12.12 16.65 -5.57
N ASN A 152 -11.81 16.89 -4.30
CA ASN A 152 -10.61 16.33 -3.66
C ASN A 152 -10.55 14.79 -3.78
N GLN A 153 -11.71 14.13 -3.87
CA GLN A 153 -11.81 12.69 -4.07
C GLN A 153 -11.40 12.28 -5.50
N ASP A 154 -11.84 13.01 -6.52
CA ASP A 154 -11.47 12.76 -7.92
C ASP A 154 -9.95 12.88 -8.11
N VAL A 155 -9.35 13.93 -7.54
CA VAL A 155 -7.90 14.14 -7.61
C VAL A 155 -7.15 13.04 -6.86
N SER A 156 -7.62 12.65 -5.67
CA SER A 156 -7.01 11.58 -4.87
C SER A 156 -7.06 10.23 -5.59
N ASP A 157 -8.19 9.90 -6.20
CA ASP A 157 -8.34 8.69 -6.99
C ASP A 157 -7.42 8.68 -8.20
N TYR A 158 -7.31 9.80 -8.92
CA TYR A 158 -6.38 9.92 -10.04
C TYR A 158 -4.92 9.69 -9.60
N LEU A 159 -4.51 10.28 -8.47
CA LEU A 159 -3.17 10.10 -7.92
C LEU A 159 -2.88 8.64 -7.56
N VAL A 160 -3.79 7.97 -6.86
CA VAL A 160 -3.62 6.55 -6.47
C VAL A 160 -3.61 5.64 -7.70
N SER A 161 -4.60 5.80 -8.58
CA SER A 161 -4.83 4.89 -9.71
C SER A 161 -3.81 5.05 -10.86
N ASN A 162 -3.24 6.26 -11.05
CA ASN A 162 -2.39 6.53 -12.22
C ASN A 162 -0.95 6.94 -11.88
N LEU A 163 -0.69 7.53 -10.71
CA LEU A 163 0.62 8.13 -10.41
C LEU A 163 1.38 7.42 -9.29
N GLN A 164 0.70 6.89 -8.27
CA GLN A 164 1.36 6.29 -7.12
C GLN A 164 2.28 5.13 -7.52
N ASP A 165 1.78 4.23 -8.37
CA ASP A 165 2.51 3.05 -8.84
C ASP A 165 3.72 3.39 -9.72
N PRO A 166 3.59 4.22 -10.78
CA PRO A 166 4.75 4.66 -11.56
C PRO A 166 5.80 5.39 -10.71
N LEU A 167 5.38 6.25 -9.77
CA LEU A 167 6.30 6.95 -8.87
C LEU A 167 7.04 5.97 -7.97
N GLY A 168 6.34 4.99 -7.39
CA GLY A 168 6.96 3.97 -6.53
C GLY A 168 8.02 3.10 -7.22
N ARG A 169 8.06 3.08 -8.57
CA ARG A 169 9.04 2.30 -9.35
C ARG A 169 10.29 3.10 -9.74
N ILE A 170 10.33 4.41 -9.47
CA ILE A 170 11.49 5.24 -9.80
C ILE A 170 12.64 4.88 -8.85
N PRO A 171 13.85 4.58 -9.36
CA PRO A 171 15.00 4.31 -8.51
C PRO A 171 15.27 5.45 -7.53
N GLY A 172 15.40 5.11 -6.25
CA GLY A 172 15.60 6.09 -5.16
C GLY A 172 14.33 6.49 -4.40
N ILE A 173 13.14 6.13 -4.89
CA ILE A 173 11.89 6.30 -4.13
C ILE A 173 11.69 5.09 -3.21
N GLY A 174 11.74 5.33 -1.91
CA GLY A 174 11.53 4.29 -0.89
C GLY A 174 10.06 4.03 -0.56
N ASP A 175 9.27 5.11 -0.43
CA ASP A 175 7.84 5.04 -0.13
C ASP A 175 7.10 6.20 -0.81
N SER A 176 5.88 5.97 -1.29
CA SER A 176 5.01 6.98 -1.86
C SER A 176 3.65 6.97 -1.16
N ASN A 177 3.34 8.06 -0.46
CA ASN A 177 2.11 8.18 0.30
C ASN A 177 1.20 9.23 -0.33
N VAL A 178 0.07 8.78 -0.88
CA VAL A 178 -1.01 9.68 -1.31
C VAL A 178 -1.85 10.03 -0.08
N PHE A 179 -1.95 11.32 0.22
CA PHE A 179 -2.81 11.79 1.29
C PHE A 179 -4.23 11.98 0.76
N GLY A 180 -5.00 10.90 0.79
CA GLY A 180 -6.33 10.81 0.20
C GLY A 180 -6.70 9.34 0.11
N ALA A 181 -7.77 9.03 -0.62
CA ALA A 181 -8.17 7.66 -0.86
C ALA A 181 -8.64 7.49 -2.30
N GLN A 182 -8.45 6.30 -2.85
CA GLN A 182 -9.08 5.90 -4.11
C GLN A 182 -10.59 5.75 -3.95
N TYR A 183 -11.29 5.65 -5.08
CA TYR A 183 -12.69 5.33 -5.10
C TYR A 183 -12.97 3.93 -4.54
N ALA A 184 -14.08 3.82 -3.82
CA ALA A 184 -14.67 2.59 -3.34
C ALA A 184 -16.19 2.64 -3.50
N MET A 185 -16.80 1.47 -3.72
CA MET A 185 -18.25 1.34 -3.71
C MET A 185 -18.76 1.47 -2.27
N ARG A 186 -19.46 2.57 -1.97
CA ARG A 186 -19.99 2.86 -0.63
C ARG A 186 -21.44 2.42 -0.55
N ILE A 187 -21.73 1.53 0.40
CA ILE A 187 -23.07 1.01 0.67
C ILE A 187 -23.51 1.48 2.05
N TRP A 188 -24.32 2.53 2.08
CA TRP A 188 -24.82 3.13 3.32
C TRP A 188 -26.14 2.47 3.72
N LEU A 189 -26.05 1.49 4.62
CA LEU A 189 -27.20 0.74 5.13
C LEU A 189 -28.17 1.65 5.92
N ASN A 190 -29.47 1.50 5.67
CA ASN A 190 -30.51 2.15 6.45
C ASN A 190 -31.11 1.14 7.45
N PRO A 191 -30.87 1.30 8.78
CA PRO A 191 -31.29 0.32 9.78
C PRO A 191 -32.82 0.18 9.87
N ASN A 192 -33.57 1.27 9.67
CA ASN A 192 -35.03 1.23 9.72
C ASN A 192 -35.62 0.44 8.55
N LYS A 193 -35.05 0.62 7.34
CA LYS A 193 -35.48 -0.12 6.16
C LYS A 193 -35.09 -1.59 6.27
N LEU A 194 -33.86 -1.90 6.70
CA LEU A 194 -33.43 -3.28 6.97
C LEU A 194 -34.39 -3.99 7.93
N ALA A 195 -34.74 -3.35 9.05
CA ALA A 195 -35.68 -3.91 10.02
C ALA A 195 -37.08 -4.16 9.42
N SER A 196 -37.58 -3.27 8.54
CA SER A 196 -38.90 -3.45 7.90
C SER A 196 -38.97 -4.67 6.98
N TYR A 197 -37.83 -5.11 6.44
CA TYR A 197 -37.71 -6.32 5.62
C TYR A 197 -37.14 -7.52 6.40
N GLN A 198 -37.00 -7.40 7.73
CA GLN A 198 -36.43 -8.44 8.60
C GLN A 198 -35.01 -8.87 8.18
N LEU A 199 -34.23 -7.92 7.64
CA LEU A 199 -32.86 -8.13 7.22
C LEU A 199 -31.87 -7.62 8.26
N ILE A 200 -30.73 -8.28 8.36
CA ILE A 200 -29.59 -7.85 9.18
C ILE A 200 -28.38 -7.52 8.29
N PRO A 201 -27.40 -6.72 8.77
CA PRO A 201 -26.23 -6.35 7.97
C PRO A 201 -25.45 -7.54 7.41
N SER A 202 -25.42 -8.68 8.11
CA SER A 202 -24.76 -9.91 7.63
C SER A 202 -25.43 -10.51 6.39
N ASP A 203 -26.74 -10.33 6.21
CA ASP A 203 -27.45 -10.78 5.01
C ASP A 203 -26.98 -9.99 3.79
N VAL A 204 -26.77 -8.68 3.98
CA VAL A 204 -26.24 -7.80 2.93
C VAL A 204 -24.82 -8.18 2.54
N THR A 205 -23.93 -8.40 3.52
CA THR A 205 -22.55 -8.82 3.22
C THR A 205 -22.51 -10.16 2.50
N THR A 206 -23.37 -11.11 2.90
CA THR A 206 -23.47 -12.44 2.27
C THR A 206 -23.98 -12.32 0.83
N ALA A 207 -25.02 -11.51 0.59
CA ALA A 207 -25.56 -11.29 -0.75
C ALA A 207 -24.56 -10.63 -1.69
N ILE A 208 -23.79 -9.64 -1.19
CA ILE A 208 -22.71 -9.01 -1.97
C ILE A 208 -21.63 -10.03 -2.31
N GLN A 209 -21.17 -10.83 -1.35
CA GLN A 209 -20.15 -11.86 -1.62
C GLN A 209 -20.62 -12.93 -2.61
N ALA A 210 -21.91 -13.28 -2.59
CA ALA A 210 -22.48 -14.27 -3.51
C ALA A 210 -22.70 -13.75 -4.93
N GLN A 211 -23.08 -12.47 -5.09
CA GLN A 211 -23.44 -11.89 -6.40
C GLN A 211 -22.32 -11.04 -7.03
N ASN A 212 -21.38 -10.53 -6.24
CA ASN A 212 -20.19 -9.83 -6.72
C ASN A 212 -18.97 -10.75 -6.66
N THR A 213 -19.06 -11.90 -7.33
CA THR A 213 -17.97 -12.86 -7.45
C THR A 213 -17.54 -12.99 -8.89
N GLU A 214 -16.27 -13.31 -9.08
CA GLU A 214 -15.72 -13.67 -10.38
C GLU A 214 -15.75 -15.19 -10.51
N VAL A 215 -16.52 -15.71 -11.47
CA VAL A 215 -16.67 -17.16 -11.67
C VAL A 215 -15.82 -17.58 -12.86
N ALA A 216 -14.86 -18.47 -12.62
CA ALA A 216 -14.14 -19.14 -13.70
C ALA A 216 -15.07 -20.16 -14.36
N ALA A 217 -15.71 -19.79 -15.46
CA ALA A 217 -16.62 -20.66 -16.19
C ALA A 217 -15.94 -21.63 -17.16
N GLY A 218 -14.60 -21.58 -17.24
CA GLY A 218 -13.79 -22.49 -18.05
C GLY A 218 -13.84 -22.13 -19.54
N GLU A 219 -13.71 -23.14 -20.39
CA GLU A 219 -13.69 -23.00 -21.85
C GLU A 219 -14.52 -24.10 -22.51
N LEU A 220 -15.22 -23.76 -23.58
CA LEU A 220 -15.89 -24.71 -24.46
C LEU A 220 -14.84 -25.37 -25.34
N GLY A 221 -14.77 -26.71 -25.33
CA GLY A 221 -13.80 -27.45 -26.12
C GLY A 221 -12.39 -27.53 -25.51
N GLY A 222 -12.26 -27.28 -24.20
CA GLY A 222 -11.04 -27.57 -23.45
C GLY A 222 -10.81 -29.07 -23.23
N GLN A 223 -9.56 -29.46 -23.01
CA GLN A 223 -9.18 -30.87 -22.87
C GLN A 223 -9.66 -31.50 -21.56
N PRO A 224 -10.06 -32.79 -21.57
CA PRO A 224 -10.09 -33.71 -22.72
C PRO A 224 -11.34 -33.54 -23.61
N GLN A 225 -11.15 -33.38 -24.93
CA GLN A 225 -12.23 -33.28 -25.91
C GLN A 225 -12.13 -34.36 -27.02
N PRO A 226 -13.24 -34.69 -27.72
CA PRO A 226 -13.22 -35.58 -28.87
C PRO A 226 -12.42 -35.00 -30.06
N ASP A 227 -11.84 -35.86 -30.90
CA ASP A 227 -11.08 -35.48 -32.10
C ASP A 227 -11.90 -34.69 -33.14
N THR A 228 -13.24 -34.70 -33.02
CA THR A 228 -14.16 -33.97 -33.88
C THR A 228 -14.47 -32.54 -33.40
N GLN A 229 -13.99 -32.13 -32.22
CA GLN A 229 -14.26 -30.81 -31.68
C GLN A 229 -13.41 -29.74 -32.38
N MET A 230 -14.06 -28.83 -33.11
CA MET A 230 -13.40 -27.77 -33.89
C MET A 230 -13.48 -26.39 -33.24
N LEU A 231 -14.28 -26.23 -32.16
CA LEU A 231 -14.44 -24.96 -31.45
C LEU A 231 -13.70 -25.01 -30.11
N ASN A 232 -12.81 -24.04 -29.89
CA ASN A 232 -12.30 -23.69 -28.57
C ASN A 232 -12.63 -22.23 -28.26
N ALA A 233 -13.36 -21.97 -27.17
CA ALA A 233 -13.73 -20.63 -26.76
C ALA A 233 -13.79 -20.51 -25.23
N THR A 234 -13.14 -19.50 -24.67
CA THR A 234 -13.25 -19.20 -23.23
C THR A 234 -14.67 -18.76 -22.88
N VAL A 235 -15.24 -19.35 -21.84
CA VAL A 235 -16.53 -18.94 -21.29
C VAL A 235 -16.26 -17.89 -20.23
N THR A 236 -16.76 -16.68 -20.45
CA THR A 236 -16.78 -15.64 -19.42
C THR A 236 -18.15 -15.69 -18.73
N ALA A 237 -18.16 -16.09 -17.46
CA ALA A 237 -19.31 -15.85 -16.61
C ALA A 237 -19.28 -14.42 -16.06
N GLN A 238 -20.37 -14.03 -15.41
CA GLN A 238 -20.57 -12.69 -14.86
C GLN A 238 -19.30 -12.18 -14.15
N SER A 239 -18.80 -11.03 -14.62
CA SER A 239 -17.70 -10.32 -14.00
C SER A 239 -18.18 -9.61 -12.73
N ARG A 240 -17.21 -9.19 -11.90
CA ARG A 240 -17.49 -8.35 -10.73
C ARG A 240 -18.31 -7.12 -11.14
N LEU A 241 -19.23 -6.73 -10.27
CA LEU A 241 -20.03 -5.52 -10.44
C LEU A 241 -19.13 -4.29 -10.35
N GLN A 242 -19.39 -3.30 -11.20
CA GLN A 242 -18.58 -2.09 -11.37
C GLN A 242 -19.36 -0.82 -11.03
N THR A 243 -20.65 -0.75 -11.38
CA THR A 243 -21.42 0.50 -11.25
C THR A 243 -22.35 0.48 -10.02
N PRO A 244 -22.67 1.66 -9.44
CA PRO A 244 -23.63 1.75 -8.34
C PRO A 244 -24.98 1.11 -8.67
N GLU A 245 -25.44 1.19 -9.91
CA GLU A 245 -26.69 0.60 -10.39
C GLU A 245 -26.65 -0.92 -10.39
N GLN A 246 -25.50 -1.52 -10.72
CA GLN A 246 -25.31 -2.96 -10.66
C GLN A 246 -25.37 -3.45 -9.21
N PHE A 247 -24.69 -2.77 -8.28
CA PHE A 247 -24.79 -3.07 -6.85
C PHE A 247 -26.20 -2.85 -6.29
N ALA A 248 -26.89 -1.78 -6.72
CA ALA A 248 -28.27 -1.48 -6.34
C ALA A 248 -29.25 -2.60 -6.71
N ASN A 249 -28.92 -3.44 -7.71
CA ASN A 249 -29.73 -4.55 -8.17
C ASN A 249 -29.42 -5.90 -7.46
N ILE A 250 -28.47 -5.94 -6.53
CA ILE A 250 -28.18 -7.14 -5.71
C ILE A 250 -29.45 -7.55 -4.96
N ILE A 251 -29.78 -8.84 -5.05
CA ILE A 251 -30.96 -9.43 -4.40
C ILE A 251 -30.58 -9.83 -2.98
N LEU A 252 -31.31 -9.37 -1.97
CA LEU A 252 -30.97 -9.61 -0.56
C LEU A 252 -31.75 -10.77 0.06
N ASN A 253 -33.06 -10.82 -0.17
CA ASN A 253 -33.89 -11.94 0.26
C ASN A 253 -35.20 -11.92 -0.54
N THR A 254 -35.73 -13.11 -0.82
CA THR A 254 -37.08 -13.30 -1.32
C THR A 254 -37.94 -13.68 -0.12
N THR A 255 -38.53 -12.70 0.56
CA THR A 255 -39.59 -12.98 1.52
C THR A 255 -40.65 -13.88 0.87
N ASN A 256 -41.38 -14.67 1.67
CA ASN A 256 -42.45 -15.55 1.17
C ASN A 256 -43.62 -14.82 0.49
N THR A 257 -43.58 -13.49 0.47
CA THR A 257 -44.40 -12.60 -0.35
C THR A 257 -43.67 -12.32 -1.66
N SER A 258 -44.34 -12.43 -2.81
CA SER A 258 -43.80 -12.41 -4.17
C SER A 258 -42.99 -11.15 -4.62
N ALA A 259 -42.57 -10.28 -3.70
CA ALA A 259 -41.74 -9.12 -3.97
C ALA A 259 -40.26 -9.41 -3.64
N THR A 260 -39.38 -9.27 -4.63
CA THR A 260 -37.93 -9.36 -4.46
C THR A 260 -37.39 -8.08 -3.82
N VAL A 261 -36.71 -8.19 -2.68
CA VAL A 261 -36.02 -7.06 -2.04
C VAL A 261 -34.62 -6.90 -2.63
N LYS A 262 -34.31 -5.70 -3.11
CA LYS A 262 -33.00 -5.33 -3.68
C LYS A 262 -32.21 -4.46 -2.72
N LEU A 263 -30.89 -4.39 -2.93
CA LEU A 263 -29.99 -3.57 -2.09
C LEU A 263 -30.40 -2.10 -2.05
N ARG A 264 -30.86 -1.53 -3.18
CA ARG A 264 -31.38 -0.15 -3.24
C ARG A 264 -32.56 0.13 -2.32
N ASP A 265 -33.31 -0.91 -1.94
CA ASP A 265 -34.50 -0.75 -1.09
C ASP A 265 -34.08 -0.52 0.36
N VAL A 266 -32.87 -0.94 0.75
CA VAL A 266 -32.38 -0.89 2.14
C VAL A 266 -31.10 -0.08 2.33
N ALA A 267 -30.45 0.38 1.26
CA ALA A 267 -29.19 1.13 1.32
C ALA A 267 -29.10 2.24 0.26
N ARG A 268 -28.26 3.26 0.51
CA ARG A 268 -27.79 4.18 -0.52
C ARG A 268 -26.47 3.66 -1.08
N ILE A 269 -26.38 3.52 -2.40
CA ILE A 269 -25.19 3.04 -3.10
C ILE A 269 -24.61 4.21 -3.90
N GLU A 270 -23.34 4.52 -3.70
CA GLU A 270 -22.64 5.57 -4.44
C GLU A 270 -21.15 5.23 -4.58
N LEU A 271 -20.51 5.83 -5.59
CA LEU A 271 -19.05 5.85 -5.65
C LEU A 271 -18.55 6.93 -4.69
N GLY A 272 -17.72 6.55 -3.73
CA GLY A 272 -17.19 7.46 -2.71
C GLY A 272 -15.76 7.13 -2.33
N ALA A 273 -15.20 7.84 -1.36
CA ALA A 273 -13.85 7.57 -0.88
C ALA A 273 -13.79 6.22 -0.16
N GLU A 274 -12.72 5.43 -0.39
CA GLU A 274 -12.41 4.27 0.46
C GLU A 274 -12.30 4.69 1.94
N ASN A 275 -11.67 5.86 2.17
CA ASN A 275 -11.47 6.43 3.48
C ASN A 275 -11.66 7.96 3.47
N TYR A 276 -12.33 8.50 4.50
CA TYR A 276 -12.62 9.92 4.67
C TYR A 276 -11.73 10.61 5.73
N ASN A 277 -10.64 9.95 6.18
CA ASN A 277 -9.77 10.42 7.26
C ASN A 277 -8.96 11.69 6.96
N ALA A 278 -8.74 12.00 5.68
CA ALA A 278 -7.92 13.13 5.26
C ALA A 278 -8.67 13.94 4.19
N ARG A 279 -8.61 15.26 4.33
CA ARG A 279 -9.02 16.22 3.30
C ARG A 279 -7.92 17.25 3.18
N ILE A 280 -7.34 17.39 1.99
CA ILE A 280 -6.25 18.33 1.74
C ILE A 280 -6.75 19.48 0.89
N ARG A 281 -6.17 20.64 1.15
CA ARG A 281 -6.31 21.81 0.30
C ARG A 281 -4.95 22.42 0.00
N VAL A 282 -4.80 22.91 -1.22
CA VAL A 282 -3.60 23.62 -1.68
C VAL A 282 -4.06 24.99 -2.15
N ASN A 283 -3.56 26.05 -1.51
CA ASN A 283 -3.95 27.43 -1.83
C ASN A 283 -5.47 27.66 -1.85
N ALA A 284 -6.20 27.00 -0.95
CA ALA A 284 -7.67 27.00 -0.81
C ALA A 284 -8.48 26.18 -1.83
N HIS A 285 -7.84 25.51 -2.78
CA HIS A 285 -8.44 24.46 -3.61
C HIS A 285 -8.44 23.11 -2.88
#